data_AF-K1SZ04-F1
#
_entry.id   AF-K1SZ04-F1
#
_cell.length_a   1.000
_cell.length_b   1.000
_cell.length_c   1.000
_cell.angle_alpha   90.00
_cell.angle_beta   90.00
_cell.angle_gamma   90.00
#
_symmetry.space_group_name_H-M   'P 1'
#
loop_
_entity.id
_entity.type
_entity.pdbx_description
1 polymer ?
#
loop_
_entity_poly.entity_id
_entity_poly.type
_entity_poly.pdbx_seq_one_letter_code
_entity_poly.pdbx_strand_id
1 'polypeptide(L)'
;KDELKQAYNWLIEQNNTMKPVYVGDDVMDNMISGNKAMAVVYSGDGSYVINENDNMGFLVPDQGSNVWTDGMVITKKCKNTKLAHQFIDYFLNYDVAEQNTDYIGYDSAVKSVYEYFKNDAYAGNPGCGPDTSNPKNEVFKDQPQDIKAYSSSLWTKVKSH
;
A
#
# COMPACT_ATOMS: atom_id res chain seq x y z
N LYS A 1 -12.32 -17.34 -12.23
CA LYS A 1 -13.54 -17.16 -11.38
C LYS A 1 -13.60 -18.20 -10.27
N ASP A 2 -13.30 -19.47 -10.55
CA ASP A 2 -13.27 -20.51 -9.50
C ASP A 2 -12.24 -20.22 -8.40
N GLU A 3 -11.03 -19.79 -8.77
CA GLU A 3 -10.02 -19.34 -7.80
C GLU A 3 -10.50 -18.17 -6.94
N LEU A 4 -11.18 -17.18 -7.52
CA LEU A 4 -11.80 -16.08 -6.77
C LEU A 4 -12.86 -16.57 -5.79
N LYS A 5 -13.62 -17.62 -6.16
CA LYS A 5 -14.61 -18.23 -5.27
C LYS A 5 -13.94 -19.00 -4.12
N GLN A 6 -12.82 -19.65 -4.38
CA GLN A 6 -12.01 -20.30 -3.33
C GLN A 6 -11.44 -19.27 -2.35
N ALA A 7 -10.86 -18.18 -2.86
CA ALA A 7 -10.37 -17.07 -2.03
C ALA A 7 -11.50 -16.43 -1.20
N TYR A 8 -12.67 -16.23 -1.80
CA TYR A 8 -13.87 -15.77 -1.09
C TYR A 8 -14.24 -16.70 0.08
N ASN A 9 -14.31 -18.01 -0.15
CA ASN A 9 -14.67 -18.96 0.90
C ASN A 9 -13.64 -18.95 2.05
N TRP A 10 -12.36 -18.83 1.72
CA TRP A 10 -11.30 -18.71 2.72
C TRP A 10 -11.42 -17.43 3.55
N LEU A 11 -11.73 -16.29 2.92
CA LEU A 11 -11.98 -15.03 3.63
C LEU A 11 -13.23 -15.09 4.53
N ILE A 12 -14.27 -15.83 4.14
CA ILE A 12 -15.45 -16.05 5.00
C ILE A 12 -15.08 -16.90 6.22
N GLU A 13 -14.28 -17.95 6.05
CA GLU A 13 -13.76 -18.74 7.17
C GLU A 13 -12.90 -17.89 8.12
N GLN A 14 -12.02 -17.04 7.56
CA GLN A 14 -11.23 -16.09 8.31
C GLN A 14 -12.11 -15.10 9.10
N ASN A 15 -13.18 -14.59 8.49
CA ASN A 15 -14.10 -13.68 9.17
C ASN A 15 -14.78 -14.34 10.38
N ASN A 16 -15.27 -15.57 10.19
CA ASN A 16 -15.93 -16.35 11.25
C ASN A 16 -15.00 -16.68 12.43
N THR A 17 -13.71 -16.85 12.16
CA THR A 17 -12.72 -17.27 13.17
C THR A 17 -12.04 -16.08 13.86
N MET A 18 -11.75 -15.01 13.14
CA MET A 18 -10.93 -13.90 13.64
C MET A 18 -11.71 -12.61 13.90
N LYS A 19 -12.92 -12.45 13.34
CA LYS A 19 -13.75 -11.23 13.43
C LYS A 19 -12.96 -9.95 13.11
N PRO A 20 -12.34 -9.87 11.91
CA PRO A 20 -11.57 -8.71 11.49
C PRO A 20 -12.46 -7.47 11.41
N VAL A 21 -11.83 -6.31 11.48
CA VAL A 21 -12.48 -5.04 11.15
C VAL A 21 -11.88 -4.54 9.84
N TYR A 22 -12.74 -4.17 8.89
CA TYR A 22 -12.31 -3.61 7.61
C TYR A 22 -12.38 -2.08 7.67
N VAL A 23 -11.23 -1.45 7.79
CA VAL A 23 -11.06 0.01 7.85
C VAL A 23 -10.15 0.47 6.70
N GLY A 24 -10.18 1.77 6.42
CA GLY A 24 -9.15 2.44 5.61
C GLY A 24 -8.06 2.97 6.53
N ASP A 25 -7.86 4.29 6.51
CA ASP A 25 -6.74 4.96 7.18
C ASP A 25 -6.75 4.85 8.72
N ASP A 26 -7.92 4.59 9.33
CA ASP A 26 -8.05 4.37 10.79
C ASP A 26 -7.19 3.19 11.29
N VAL A 27 -6.69 2.33 10.38
CA VAL A 27 -5.78 1.24 10.72
C VAL A 27 -4.51 1.75 11.41
N MET A 28 -3.96 2.89 10.98
CA MET A 28 -2.71 3.43 11.53
C MET A 28 -2.90 3.80 13.01
N ASP A 29 -3.91 4.59 13.33
CA ASP A 29 -4.21 4.99 14.72
C ASP A 29 -4.45 3.78 15.62
N ASN A 30 -5.13 2.74 15.12
CA ASN A 30 -5.38 1.51 15.85
C ASN A 30 -4.10 0.71 16.15
N MET A 31 -3.14 0.72 15.22
CA MET A 31 -1.86 0.04 15.40
C MET A 31 -0.91 0.86 16.28
N ILE A 32 -0.79 2.18 16.04
CA ILE A 32 0.06 3.08 16.84
C ILE A 32 -0.37 3.06 18.32
N SER A 33 -1.68 3.11 18.59
CA SER A 33 -2.20 3.04 19.97
C SER A 33 -2.14 1.64 20.61
N GLY A 34 -1.81 0.59 19.85
CA GLY A 34 -1.83 -0.79 20.32
C GLY A 34 -3.23 -1.38 20.53
N ASN A 35 -4.28 -0.74 20.01
CA ASN A 35 -5.66 -1.24 20.07
C ASN A 35 -5.87 -2.52 19.25
N LYS A 36 -5.02 -2.75 18.24
CA LYS A 36 -4.99 -3.97 17.42
C LYS A 36 -3.58 -4.55 17.41
N ALA A 37 -3.51 -5.88 17.37
CA ALA A 37 -2.24 -6.62 17.40
C ALA A 37 -1.66 -6.92 16.01
N MET A 38 -2.48 -6.82 14.95
CA MET A 38 -2.09 -7.15 13.58
C MET A 38 -2.99 -6.43 12.58
N ALA A 39 -2.41 -5.97 11.48
CA ALA A 39 -3.12 -5.41 10.35
C ALA A 39 -2.44 -5.77 9.03
N VAL A 40 -3.21 -5.75 7.94
CA VAL A 40 -2.67 -5.75 6.58
C VAL A 40 -2.64 -4.29 6.15
N VAL A 41 -1.44 -3.75 5.93
CA VAL A 41 -1.21 -2.34 5.60
C VAL A 41 -0.24 -2.23 4.42
N TYR A 42 -0.22 -1.07 3.77
CA TYR A 42 0.83 -0.77 2.80
C TYR A 42 2.16 -0.49 3.50
N SER A 43 3.26 -0.62 2.78
CA SER A 43 4.61 -0.52 3.37
C SER A 43 4.91 0.88 3.93
N GLY A 44 4.38 1.94 3.33
CA GLY A 44 4.51 3.31 3.85
C GLY A 44 3.82 3.46 5.21
N ASP A 45 2.56 3.01 5.33
CA ASP A 45 1.85 3.01 6.61
C ASP A 45 2.56 2.13 7.65
N GLY A 46 3.07 0.97 7.23
CA GLY A 46 3.86 0.08 8.09
C GLY A 46 5.14 0.74 8.60
N SER A 47 5.86 1.44 7.72
CA SER A 47 7.06 2.24 8.05
C SER A 47 6.73 3.32 9.08
N TYR A 48 5.63 4.04 8.87
CA TYR A 48 5.16 5.08 9.79
C TYR A 48 4.75 4.51 11.15
N VAL A 49 3.95 3.43 11.18
CA VAL A 49 3.48 2.79 12.42
C VAL A 49 4.63 2.33 13.30
N ILE A 50 5.67 1.71 12.75
CA ILE A 50 6.81 1.22 13.54
C ILE A 50 7.76 2.34 13.99
N ASN A 51 7.77 3.48 13.29
CA ASN A 51 8.48 4.68 13.75
C ASN A 51 7.74 5.35 14.93
N GLU A 52 6.40 5.25 14.97
CA GLU A 52 5.56 5.84 16.03
C GLU A 52 5.35 4.90 17.24
N ASN A 53 5.56 3.59 17.09
CA ASN A 53 5.40 2.62 18.17
C ASN A 53 6.44 1.49 18.10
N ASP A 54 7.44 1.55 18.98
CA ASP A 54 8.54 0.58 19.12
C ASP A 54 8.11 -0.85 19.44
N ASN A 55 6.86 -1.08 19.86
CA ASN A 55 6.33 -2.42 20.12
C ASN A 55 5.74 -3.08 18.86
N MET A 56 5.66 -2.35 17.75
CA MET A 56 5.17 -2.87 16.47
C MET A 56 6.32 -3.34 15.59
N GLY A 57 6.00 -4.26 14.68
CA GLY A 57 6.90 -4.73 13.65
C GLY A 57 6.21 -4.76 12.29
N PHE A 58 7.01 -4.70 11.23
CA PHE A 58 6.53 -4.83 9.85
C PHE A 58 7.29 -5.96 9.16
N LEU A 59 6.59 -6.74 8.35
CA LEU A 59 7.17 -7.79 7.53
C LEU A 59 6.42 -7.95 6.21
N VAL A 60 7.13 -8.44 5.19
CA VAL A 60 6.54 -8.88 3.92
C VAL A 60 6.49 -10.42 3.95
N PRO A 61 5.32 -11.06 3.71
CA PRO A 61 5.21 -12.52 3.79
C PRO A 61 6.03 -13.28 2.74
N ASP A 62 6.67 -14.39 3.13
CA ASP A 62 7.45 -15.28 2.23
C ASP A 62 6.60 -16.01 1.18
N GLN A 63 5.28 -16.05 1.39
CA GLN A 63 4.29 -16.57 0.43
C GLN A 63 4.11 -15.66 -0.78
N GLY A 64 4.67 -14.44 -0.75
CA GLY A 64 4.49 -13.41 -1.76
C GLY A 64 3.54 -12.32 -1.28
N SER A 65 3.74 -11.11 -1.78
CA SER A 65 2.92 -9.93 -1.54
C SER A 65 2.71 -9.14 -2.82
N ASN A 66 1.97 -8.03 -2.73
CA ASN A 66 1.79 -7.13 -3.84
C ASN A 66 2.94 -6.11 -3.94
N VAL A 67 3.49 -5.96 -5.14
CA VAL A 67 4.34 -4.82 -5.52
C VAL A 67 3.48 -3.87 -6.35
N TRP A 68 3.43 -2.60 -5.98
CA TRP A 68 2.57 -1.62 -6.62
C TRP A 68 3.30 -0.28 -6.77
N THR A 69 2.73 0.58 -7.60
CA THR A 69 3.26 1.91 -7.87
C THR A 69 2.11 2.80 -8.28
N ASP A 70 1.97 3.94 -7.62
CA ASP A 70 1.03 4.98 -8.04
C ASP A 70 1.70 5.93 -9.02
N GLY A 71 0.93 6.35 -10.03
CA GLY A 71 1.39 7.25 -11.08
C GLY A 71 0.42 8.41 -11.30
N MET A 72 0.95 9.63 -11.37
CA MET A 72 0.15 10.79 -11.77
C MET A 72 -0.24 10.68 -13.24
N VAL A 73 -1.51 10.93 -13.55
CA VAL A 73 -2.06 10.88 -14.92
C VAL A 73 -2.78 12.16 -15.29
N ILE A 74 -2.57 12.64 -16.52
CA ILE A 74 -3.32 13.78 -17.09
C ILE A 74 -4.48 13.23 -17.92
N THR A 75 -5.72 13.47 -17.49
CA THR A 75 -6.90 12.96 -18.19
C THR A 75 -7.11 13.63 -19.55
N LYS A 76 -7.74 12.91 -20.51
CA LYS A 76 -8.08 13.44 -21.84
C LYS A 76 -8.95 14.71 -21.81
N LYS A 77 -9.69 14.94 -20.72
CA LYS A 77 -10.58 16.11 -20.54
C LYS A 77 -9.93 17.25 -19.75
N CYS A 78 -8.66 17.12 -19.34
CA CYS A 78 -7.96 18.14 -18.58
C CYS A 78 -7.97 19.49 -19.34
N LYS A 79 -8.47 20.53 -18.67
CA LYS A 79 -8.61 21.87 -19.27
C LYS A 79 -7.32 22.68 -19.23
N ASN A 80 -6.44 22.36 -18.28
CA ASN A 80 -5.19 23.09 -18.08
C ASN A 80 -4.01 22.11 -18.01
N THR A 81 -3.70 21.49 -19.16
CA THR A 81 -2.61 20.52 -19.27
C THR A 81 -1.26 21.12 -18.92
N LYS A 82 -1.02 22.40 -19.23
CA LYS A 82 0.21 23.11 -18.86
C LYS A 82 0.41 23.14 -17.35
N LEU A 83 -0.59 23.57 -16.57
CA LEU A 83 -0.48 23.55 -15.11
C LEU A 83 -0.35 22.13 -14.55
N ALA A 84 -1.03 21.15 -15.16
CA ALA A 84 -0.91 19.76 -14.74
C ALA A 84 0.53 19.23 -14.91
N HIS A 85 1.19 19.55 -16.03
CA HIS A 85 2.61 19.23 -16.22
C HIS A 85 3.49 19.95 -15.20
N GLN A 86 3.28 21.24 -14.96
CA GLN A 86 4.06 22.00 -13.97
C GLN A 86 3.88 21.44 -12.54
N PHE A 87 2.70 20.91 -12.21
CA PHE A 87 2.44 20.26 -10.93
C PHE A 87 3.17 18.92 -10.80
N ILE A 88 3.18 18.10 -11.86
CA ILE A 88 3.96 16.85 -11.89
C ILE A 88 5.45 17.17 -11.76
N ASP A 89 5.95 18.14 -12.53
CA ASP A 89 7.35 18.59 -12.45
C ASP A 89 7.70 19.09 -11.04
N TYR A 90 6.78 19.81 -10.38
CA TYR A 90 6.96 20.26 -8.99
C TYR A 90 7.21 19.08 -8.04
N PHE A 91 6.37 18.04 -8.11
CA PHE A 91 6.49 16.84 -7.27
C PHE A 91 7.72 15.98 -7.58
N LEU A 92 8.35 16.15 -8.74
CA LEU A 92 9.59 15.46 -9.10
C LEU A 92 10.86 16.19 -8.63
N ASN A 93 10.75 17.41 -8.09
CA ASN A 93 11.89 18.07 -7.47
C ASN A 93 12.30 17.38 -6.18
N TYR A 94 13.61 17.31 -5.93
CA TYR A 94 14.16 16.60 -4.77
C TYR A 94 13.54 17.06 -3.45
N ASP A 95 13.63 18.35 -3.11
CA ASP A 95 13.15 18.88 -1.83
C ASP A 95 11.65 18.62 -1.61
N VAL A 96 10.85 18.62 -2.69
CA VAL A 96 9.40 18.37 -2.63
C VAL A 96 9.12 16.88 -2.43
N ALA A 97 9.80 16.03 -3.20
CA ALA A 97 9.68 14.59 -3.09
C ALA A 97 10.20 14.07 -1.74
N GLU A 98 11.26 14.67 -1.21
CA GLU A 98 11.81 14.39 0.12
C GLU A 98 10.79 14.73 1.21
N GLN A 99 10.30 15.98 1.24
CA GLN A 99 9.27 16.40 2.21
C GLN A 99 8.03 15.52 2.14
N ASN A 100 7.61 15.14 0.93
CA ASN A 100 6.47 14.26 0.76
C ASN A 100 6.75 12.88 1.36
N THR A 101 7.87 12.23 1.01
CA THR A 101 8.25 10.91 1.56
C THR A 101 8.43 10.94 3.08
N ASP A 102 9.04 11.99 3.64
CA ASP A 102 9.19 12.15 5.08
C ASP A 102 7.83 12.18 5.79
N TYR A 103 6.88 12.93 5.22
CA TYR A 103 5.57 13.13 5.80
C TYR A 103 4.65 11.90 5.67
N ILE A 104 4.64 11.21 4.52
CA ILE A 104 3.72 10.09 4.26
C ILE A 104 4.33 8.70 4.47
N GLY A 105 5.66 8.58 4.54
CA GLY A 105 6.37 7.31 4.76
C GLY A 105 6.55 6.41 3.53
N TYR A 106 6.02 6.78 2.35
CA TYR A 106 6.11 5.99 1.11
C TYR A 106 7.38 6.29 0.31
N ASP A 107 7.95 5.23 -0.26
CA ASP A 107 9.12 5.29 -1.12
C ASP A 107 8.93 6.22 -2.34
N SER A 108 9.90 7.09 -2.58
CA SER A 108 9.87 8.03 -3.69
C SER A 108 10.24 7.39 -5.03
N ALA A 109 9.60 7.82 -6.11
CA ALA A 109 10.05 7.52 -7.47
C ALA A 109 11.29 8.35 -7.89
N VAL A 110 11.62 9.42 -7.15
CA VAL A 110 12.85 10.19 -7.35
C VAL A 110 14.01 9.40 -6.73
N LYS A 111 14.85 8.81 -7.59
CA LYS A 111 15.90 7.87 -7.18
C LYS A 111 16.79 8.38 -6.04
N SER A 112 17.23 9.63 -6.08
CA SER A 112 18.08 10.19 -5.03
C SER A 112 17.36 10.35 -3.69
N VAL A 113 16.04 10.61 -3.70
CA VAL A 113 15.22 10.65 -2.48
C VAL A 113 15.06 9.23 -1.94
N TYR A 114 14.73 8.25 -2.79
CA TYR A 114 14.66 6.84 -2.40
C TYR A 114 15.96 6.35 -1.76
N GLU A 115 17.11 6.64 -2.39
CA GLU A 115 18.42 6.23 -1.86
C GLU A 115 18.76 6.92 -0.54
N TYR A 116 18.35 8.17 -0.34
CA TYR A 116 18.52 8.89 0.93
C TYR A 116 17.72 8.24 2.06
N PHE A 117 16.42 8.02 1.88
CA PHE A 117 15.59 7.40 2.93
C PHE A 117 16.02 5.97 3.23
N LYS A 118 16.26 5.15 2.20
CA LYS A 118 16.62 3.74 2.39
C LYS A 118 17.96 3.55 3.10
N ASN A 119 18.97 4.36 2.77
CA ASN A 119 20.33 4.14 3.25
C ASN A 119 20.70 5.04 4.43
N ASP A 120 19.92 6.09 4.73
CA ASP A 120 20.20 7.06 5.78
C ASP A 120 18.98 7.29 6.69
N ALA A 121 18.06 8.18 6.32
CA ALA A 121 17.00 8.66 7.22
C ALA A 121 16.14 7.55 7.85
N TYR A 122 15.81 6.50 7.07
CA TYR A 122 15.07 5.32 7.51
C TYR A 122 15.89 4.03 7.36
N ALA A 123 17.21 4.10 7.50
CA ALA A 123 18.09 2.94 7.42
C ALA A 123 17.65 1.84 8.41
N GLY A 124 17.37 0.66 7.88
CA GLY A 124 16.93 -0.50 8.67
C GLY A 124 15.42 -0.58 8.93
N ASN A 125 14.63 0.40 8.50
CA ASN A 125 13.17 0.31 8.55
C ASN A 125 12.68 -0.69 7.48
N PRO A 126 12.05 -1.82 7.85
CA PRO A 126 11.64 -2.85 6.90
C PRO A 126 10.47 -2.43 5.97
N GLY A 127 9.78 -1.33 6.27
CA GLY A 127 8.76 -0.72 5.43
C GLY A 127 9.32 0.24 4.37
N CYS A 128 10.55 0.75 4.55
CA CYS A 128 11.24 1.59 3.57
C CYS A 128 12.12 0.76 2.64
N GLY A 129 11.86 0.85 1.33
CA GLY A 129 12.55 0.04 0.33
C GLY A 129 12.47 -1.47 0.59
N PRO A 130 11.28 -2.05 0.85
CA PRO A 130 11.12 -3.46 1.19
C PRO A 130 11.69 -4.37 0.08
N ASP A 131 12.11 -5.58 0.46
CA ASP A 131 12.59 -6.56 -0.51
C ASP A 131 11.47 -7.02 -1.44
N THR A 132 11.58 -6.61 -2.69
CA THR A 132 10.64 -6.97 -3.76
C THR A 132 11.15 -8.14 -4.61
N SER A 133 12.31 -8.72 -4.31
CA SER A 133 12.97 -9.76 -5.11
C SER A 133 12.34 -11.14 -5.02
N ASN A 134 11.46 -11.39 -4.03
CA ASN A 134 10.76 -12.66 -3.90
C ASN A 134 9.95 -12.94 -5.19
N PRO A 135 10.24 -14.04 -5.92
CA PRO A 135 9.59 -14.33 -7.20
C PRO A 135 8.09 -14.65 -7.08
N LYS A 136 7.57 -14.84 -5.86
CA LYS A 136 6.13 -14.99 -5.59
C LYS A 136 5.42 -13.64 -5.44
N ASN A 137 6.15 -12.54 -5.35
CA ASN A 137 5.55 -11.22 -5.36
C ASN A 137 4.93 -10.93 -6.72
N GLU A 138 3.79 -10.22 -6.72
CA GLU A 138 3.05 -9.93 -7.93
C GLU A 138 2.70 -8.45 -8.04
N VAL A 139 2.85 -7.90 -9.25
CA VAL A 139 2.26 -6.62 -9.62
C VAL A 139 0.86 -6.86 -10.16
N PHE A 140 -0.13 -6.10 -9.66
CA PHE A 140 -1.48 -6.19 -10.19
C PHE A 140 -1.52 -5.82 -11.66
N LYS A 141 -2.26 -6.61 -12.43
CA LYS A 141 -2.48 -6.41 -13.86
C LYS A 141 -3.93 -5.98 -14.07
N ASP A 142 -4.17 -5.15 -15.09
CA ASP A 142 -5.55 -4.87 -15.48
C ASP A 142 -6.25 -6.15 -15.90
N GLN A 143 -7.47 -6.32 -15.40
CA GLN A 143 -8.28 -7.51 -15.59
C GLN A 143 -9.51 -7.18 -16.45
N PRO A 144 -10.08 -8.17 -17.17
CA PRO A 144 -11.36 -8.01 -17.84
C PRO A 144 -12.45 -7.47 -16.90
N GLN A 145 -13.35 -6.64 -17.43
CA GLN A 145 -14.35 -5.93 -16.63
C GLN A 145 -15.28 -6.89 -15.86
N ASP A 146 -15.60 -8.05 -16.44
CA ASP A 146 -16.45 -9.05 -15.79
C ASP A 146 -15.75 -9.73 -14.61
N ILE A 147 -14.42 -9.90 -14.67
CA ILE A 147 -13.59 -10.41 -13.57
C ILE A 147 -13.51 -9.37 -12.45
N LYS A 148 -13.26 -8.09 -12.78
CA LYS A 148 -13.24 -7.00 -11.80
C LYS A 148 -14.59 -6.90 -11.06
N ALA A 149 -15.69 -6.86 -11.80
CA ALA A 149 -17.04 -6.80 -11.23
C ALA A 149 -17.34 -8.02 -10.34
N TYR A 150 -16.95 -9.23 -10.78
CA TYR A 150 -17.14 -10.43 -9.99
C TYR A 150 -16.33 -10.39 -8.68
N SER A 151 -15.05 -10.04 -8.75
CA SER A 151 -14.18 -9.88 -7.57
C SER A 151 -14.76 -8.85 -6.58
N SER A 152 -15.14 -7.66 -7.05
CA SER A 152 -15.77 -6.64 -6.22
C SER A 152 -17.07 -7.12 -5.57
N SER A 153 -17.88 -7.92 -6.27
CA SER A 153 -19.11 -8.48 -5.71
C SER A 153 -18.85 -9.48 -4.58
N LEU A 154 -17.76 -10.26 -4.67
CA LEU A 154 -17.35 -11.19 -3.62
C LEU A 154 -16.79 -10.43 -2.42
N TRP A 155 -15.97 -9.40 -2.64
CA TRP A 155 -15.44 -8.57 -1.56
C TRP A 155 -16.52 -7.85 -0.77
N THR A 156 -17.54 -7.30 -1.45
CA THR A 156 -18.70 -6.71 -0.77
C THR A 156 -19.40 -7.71 0.15
N LYS A 157 -19.53 -8.97 -0.27
CA LYS A 157 -20.11 -10.03 0.57
C LYS A 157 -19.25 -10.35 1.78
N VAL A 158 -17.92 -10.41 1.61
CA VAL A 158 -16.98 -10.64 2.74
C VAL A 158 -17.15 -9.57 3.81
N LYS A 159 -17.21 -8.29 3.42
CA LYS A 159 -17.34 -7.17 4.37
C LYS A 159 -18.72 -7.07 5.04
N SER A 160 -19.75 -7.66 4.44
CA SER A 160 -21.12 -7.65 4.97
C SER A 160 -21.44 -8.82 5.91
N HIS A 161 -20.51 -9.77 6.02
CA HIS A 161 -20.64 -10.94 6.90
C HIS A 161 -20.15 -10.60 8.31
#